data_AF-A0A3B0T0Z9-F1
#
_entry.id   AF-A0A3B0T0Z9-F1
#
_cell.length_a   1.000
_cell.length_b   1.000
_cell.length_c   1.000
_cell.angle_alpha   90.00
_cell.angle_beta   90.00
_cell.angle_gamma   90.00
#
_symmetry.space_group_name_H-M   'P 1'
#
loop_
_entity.id
_entity.type
_entity.pdbx_description
1 polymer ?
#
loop_
_entity_poly.entity_id
_entity_poly.type
_entity_poly.pdbx_seq_one_letter_code
_entity_poly.pdbx_strand_id
1 'polypeptide(L)'
;MKLYVDHEHEDGYIRDNCLFREEIDIYDKMSAQLKYADNTVLNYSLTTYSPIEGWRVAFNGTEGRIEAWLHIPYQKNETISQKDAHANEMNQLGRDAFDIEPIIVHKLWNEYETLDVISEKPGHGGGDKRLQDKIFITLDVEDEFGRAAGVRDGAMSILIGIAARRSIKKVERLSKQLT
;
A
#
# COMPACT_ATOMS: atom_id res chain seq x y z
N MET A 1 -16.64 -15.06 -23.99
CA MET A 1 -15.20 -14.80 -24.16
C MET A 1 -14.85 -13.95 -25.39
N LYS A 2 -15.69 -13.88 -26.44
CA LYS A 2 -15.41 -13.12 -27.67
C LYS A 2 -15.25 -11.60 -27.50
N LEU A 3 -16.14 -10.95 -26.74
CA LEU A 3 -16.15 -9.48 -26.60
C LEU A 3 -14.79 -8.86 -26.27
N TYR A 4 -13.99 -9.54 -25.47
CA TYR A 4 -12.72 -9.01 -24.97
C TYR A 4 -11.51 -9.39 -25.81
N VAL A 5 -11.56 -10.56 -26.47
CA VAL A 5 -10.48 -11.07 -27.32
C VAL A 5 -10.58 -10.46 -28.73
N ASP A 6 -11.81 -10.22 -29.21
CA ASP A 6 -12.04 -9.67 -30.55
C ASP A 6 -11.50 -8.24 -30.70
N HIS A 7 -11.23 -7.52 -29.60
CA HIS A 7 -10.74 -6.13 -29.58
C HIS A 7 -9.26 -5.98 -29.18
N GLU A 8 -8.48 -7.07 -29.00
CA GLU A 8 -7.05 -6.96 -28.65
C GLU A 8 -6.23 -6.18 -29.68
N HIS A 9 -6.74 -6.06 -30.91
CA HIS A 9 -6.12 -5.30 -32.00
C HIS A 9 -6.21 -3.77 -31.84
N GLU A 10 -7.08 -3.26 -30.97
CA GLU A 10 -7.28 -1.81 -30.78
C GLU A 10 -6.12 -1.16 -30.02
N ASP A 11 -5.55 -1.85 -29.03
CA ASP A 11 -4.48 -1.34 -28.17
C ASP A 11 -3.28 -2.30 -28.02
N GLY A 12 -3.37 -3.52 -28.56
CA GLY A 12 -2.35 -4.56 -28.42
C GLY A 12 -2.32 -5.22 -27.04
N TYR A 13 -3.33 -4.99 -26.18
CA TYR A 13 -3.44 -5.64 -24.88
C TYR A 13 -3.89 -7.09 -25.04
N ILE A 14 -2.92 -8.00 -25.03
CA ILE A 14 -3.16 -9.44 -25.11
C ILE A 14 -3.54 -10.00 -23.74
N ARG A 15 -4.74 -10.56 -23.60
CA ARG A 15 -5.18 -11.20 -22.35
C ARG A 15 -4.45 -12.51 -22.09
N ASP A 16 -4.31 -12.85 -20.81
CA ASP A 16 -3.75 -14.12 -20.33
C ASP A 16 -2.35 -14.44 -20.86
N ASN A 17 -1.60 -13.42 -21.30
CA ASN A 17 -0.22 -13.59 -21.71
C ASN A 17 0.65 -13.95 -20.49
N CYS A 18 1.74 -14.70 -20.71
CA CYS A 18 2.62 -15.14 -19.64
C CYS A 18 3.20 -13.92 -18.90
N LEU A 19 2.91 -13.80 -17.60
CA LEU A 19 3.43 -12.73 -16.74
C LEU A 19 4.96 -12.80 -16.56
N PHE A 20 5.56 -13.96 -16.81
CA PHE A 20 6.99 -14.24 -16.64
C PHE A 20 7.76 -14.35 -17.97
N ARG A 21 7.21 -13.77 -19.05
CA ARG A 21 7.89 -13.74 -20.36
C ARG A 21 9.12 -12.84 -20.35
N GLU A 22 10.10 -13.13 -21.19
CA GLU A 22 11.39 -12.43 -21.21
C GLU A 22 11.28 -10.93 -21.52
N GLU A 23 10.22 -10.50 -22.21
CA GLU A 23 10.01 -9.08 -22.56
C GLU A 23 9.52 -8.23 -21.37
N ILE A 24 9.11 -8.86 -20.25
CA ILE A 24 8.75 -8.13 -19.03
C ILE A 24 10.04 -7.77 -18.28
N ASP A 25 10.40 -6.49 -18.35
CA ASP A 25 11.62 -5.92 -17.77
C ASP A 25 11.35 -5.05 -16.53
N ILE A 26 10.15 -5.12 -15.97
CA ILE A 26 9.81 -4.41 -14.74
C ILE A 26 10.44 -5.10 -13.53
N TYR A 27 10.73 -4.32 -12.50
CA TYR A 27 11.36 -4.84 -11.28
C TYR A 27 10.30 -5.47 -10.36
N ASP A 28 10.50 -6.73 -9.97
CA ASP A 28 9.59 -7.42 -9.04
C ASP A 28 10.01 -7.28 -7.56
N LYS A 29 11.25 -6.88 -7.32
CA LYS A 29 11.77 -6.48 -6.00
C LYS A 29 12.38 -5.11 -6.08
N MET A 30 11.91 -4.22 -5.22
CA MET A 30 12.37 -2.84 -5.18
C MET A 30 12.73 -2.45 -3.76
N SER A 31 13.82 -1.71 -3.61
CA SER A 31 14.14 -1.01 -2.37
C SER A 31 14.55 0.41 -2.67
N ALA A 32 14.06 1.34 -1.85
CA ALA A 32 14.36 2.76 -1.98
C ALA A 32 14.66 3.36 -0.61
N GLN A 33 15.68 4.22 -0.56
CA GLN A 33 15.98 5.06 0.61
C GLN A 33 15.71 6.51 0.22
N LEU A 34 14.83 7.15 0.97
CA LEU A 34 14.45 8.53 0.76
C LEU A 34 14.90 9.35 1.95
N LYS A 35 15.38 10.57 1.67
CA LYS A 35 15.65 11.57 2.70
C LYS A 35 14.72 12.75 2.47
N TYR A 36 13.83 13.00 3.41
CA TYR A 36 12.94 14.16 3.42
C TYR A 36 13.72 15.45 3.74
N ALA A 37 13.10 16.59 3.46
CA ALA A 37 13.71 17.90 3.65
C ALA A 37 14.06 18.21 5.12
N ASP A 38 13.29 17.65 6.05
CA ASP A 38 13.49 17.73 7.51
C ASP A 38 14.58 16.76 8.04
N ASN A 39 15.24 16.02 7.14
CA ASN A 39 16.19 14.94 7.42
C ASN A 39 15.59 13.61 7.88
N THR A 40 14.25 13.48 7.94
CA THR A 40 13.61 12.18 8.15
C THR A 40 14.00 11.22 7.02
N VAL A 41 14.23 9.96 7.36
CA VAL A 41 14.61 8.92 6.39
C VAL A 41 13.50 7.88 6.29
N LEU A 42 13.05 7.60 5.07
CA LEU A 42 12.16 6.48 4.76
C LEU A 42 12.96 5.39 4.06
N ASN A 43 12.85 4.17 4.59
CA ASN A 43 13.32 2.95 3.94
C ASN A 43 12.09 2.20 3.44
N TYR A 44 11.99 2.04 2.13
CA TYR A 44 10.90 1.33 1.48
C TYR A 44 11.43 0.03 0.85
N SER A 45 10.68 -1.05 0.99
CA SER A 45 10.95 -2.33 0.37
C SER A 45 9.63 -2.92 -0.13
N LEU A 46 9.59 -3.32 -1.39
CA LEU A 46 8.44 -3.92 -2.04
C LEU A 46 8.86 -5.23 -2.72
N THR A 47 8.03 -6.25 -2.58
CA THR A 47 8.18 -7.56 -3.21
C THR A 47 6.82 -7.93 -3.80
N THR A 48 6.71 -7.87 -5.12
CA THR A 48 5.44 -8.07 -5.84
C THR A 48 5.14 -9.54 -6.18
N TYR A 49 6.05 -10.44 -5.81
CA TYR A 49 5.95 -11.89 -6.03
C TYR A 49 5.94 -12.68 -4.72
N SER A 50 5.63 -12.01 -3.61
CA SER A 50 5.54 -12.64 -2.30
C SER A 50 4.42 -13.70 -2.29
N PRO A 51 4.61 -14.87 -1.64
CA PRO A 51 3.55 -15.88 -1.51
C PRO A 51 2.44 -15.45 -0.53
N ILE A 52 2.60 -14.30 0.13
CA ILE A 52 1.59 -13.66 0.97
C ILE A 52 1.47 -12.19 0.59
N GLU A 53 0.25 -11.69 0.59
CA GLU A 53 -0.06 -10.27 0.51
C GLU A 53 -0.05 -9.66 1.91
N GLY A 54 0.57 -8.49 2.09
CA GLY A 54 0.59 -7.80 3.37
C GLY A 54 1.71 -6.79 3.49
N TRP A 55 1.65 -5.97 4.53
CA TRP A 55 2.61 -4.90 4.76
C TRP A 55 2.96 -4.75 6.24
N ARG A 56 4.12 -4.14 6.49
CA ARG A 56 4.55 -3.66 7.80
C ARG A 56 4.99 -2.21 7.66
N VAL A 57 4.66 -1.40 8.65
CA VAL A 57 5.13 -0.02 8.76
C VAL A 57 5.65 0.23 10.17
N ALA A 58 6.69 1.04 10.27
CA ALA A 58 7.18 1.50 11.56
C ALA A 58 7.64 2.95 11.46
N PHE A 59 7.26 3.74 12.46
CA PHE A 59 7.69 5.12 12.64
C PHE A 59 8.58 5.18 13.88
N ASN A 60 9.78 5.74 13.74
CA ASN A 60 10.69 5.94 14.86
C ASN A 60 10.83 7.44 15.09
N GLY A 61 10.62 7.87 16.32
CA GLY A 61 10.73 9.26 16.74
C GLY A 61 11.59 9.41 17.99
N THR A 62 11.72 10.64 18.46
CA THR A 62 12.49 10.97 19.67
C THR A 62 11.87 10.43 20.95
N GLU A 63 10.60 10.04 20.92
CA GLU A 63 9.85 9.58 22.10
C GLU A 63 9.52 8.08 22.06
N GLY A 64 9.89 7.39 20.96
CA GLY A 64 9.58 5.98 20.83
C GLY A 64 9.40 5.50 19.39
N ARG A 65 8.65 4.40 19.26
CA ARG A 65 8.35 3.74 17.99
C ARG A 65 6.88 3.32 17.94
N ILE A 66 6.26 3.49 16.77
CA ILE A 66 4.92 2.96 16.48
C ILE A 66 5.05 1.96 15.35
N GLU A 67 4.41 0.80 15.48
CA GLU A 67 4.40 -0.27 14.48
C GLU A 67 2.98 -0.69 14.15
N ALA A 68 2.75 -1.01 12.88
CA ALA A 68 1.52 -1.64 12.42
C ALA A 68 1.83 -2.63 11.29
N TRP A 69 0.93 -3.58 11.11
CA TRP A 69 1.00 -4.55 10.02
C TRP A 69 -0.40 -4.96 9.59
N LEU A 70 -0.49 -5.52 8.39
CA LEU A 70 -1.75 -6.04 7.87
C LEU A 70 -1.50 -7.26 6.98
N HIS A 71 -2.48 -8.18 6.98
CA HIS A 71 -2.50 -9.40 6.15
C HIS A 71 -1.30 -10.33 6.32
N ILE A 72 -0.64 -10.33 7.49
CA ILE A 72 0.47 -11.24 7.78
C ILE A 72 -0.08 -12.49 8.47
N PRO A 73 -0.24 -13.64 7.77
CA PRO A 73 -1.14 -14.70 8.25
C PRO A 73 -0.71 -15.31 9.58
N TYR A 74 0.59 -15.50 9.77
CA TYR A 74 1.16 -16.08 10.99
C TYR A 74 1.14 -15.13 12.20
N GLN A 75 0.85 -13.83 12.02
CA GLN A 75 0.60 -12.92 13.15
C GLN A 75 -0.83 -13.04 13.68
N LYS A 76 -1.77 -13.56 12.87
CA LYS A 76 -3.16 -13.80 13.24
C LYS A 76 -3.50 -15.29 13.44
N ASN A 77 -2.52 -16.19 13.29
CA ASN A 77 -2.72 -17.64 13.23
C ASN A 77 -3.76 -18.05 12.15
N GLU A 78 -3.80 -17.32 11.05
CA GLU A 78 -4.69 -17.61 9.91
C GLU A 78 -4.10 -18.70 9.03
N THR A 79 -4.96 -19.62 8.58
CA THR A 79 -4.60 -20.76 7.71
C THR A 79 -5.33 -20.75 6.38
N ILE A 80 -6.01 -19.64 6.06
CA ILE A 80 -6.73 -19.47 4.81
C ILE A 80 -5.75 -19.36 3.62
N SER A 81 -6.16 -19.89 2.46
CA SER A 81 -5.38 -19.69 1.24
C SER A 81 -5.41 -18.22 0.81
N GLN A 82 -4.35 -17.72 0.18
CA GLN A 82 -4.33 -16.34 -0.33
C GLN A 82 -5.42 -16.08 -1.36
N LYS A 83 -5.79 -17.10 -2.14
CA LYS A 83 -6.91 -17.02 -3.08
C LYS A 83 -8.23 -16.73 -2.37
N ASP A 84 -8.51 -17.47 -1.30
CA ASP A 84 -9.77 -17.31 -0.56
C ASP A 84 -9.74 -16.02 0.28
N ALA A 85 -8.59 -15.63 0.81
CA ALA A 85 -8.39 -14.34 1.48
C ALA A 85 -8.72 -13.16 0.55
N HIS A 86 -8.15 -13.16 -0.66
CA HIS A 86 -8.41 -12.16 -1.68
C HIS A 86 -9.90 -12.15 -2.11
N ALA A 87 -10.49 -13.33 -2.32
CA ALA A 87 -11.92 -13.41 -2.67
C ALA A 87 -12.83 -12.83 -1.58
N ASN A 88 -12.47 -13.01 -0.31
CA ASN A 88 -13.19 -12.42 0.82
C ASN A 88 -13.00 -10.90 0.90
N GLU A 89 -11.78 -10.39 0.67
CA GLU A 89 -11.47 -8.95 0.65
C GLU A 89 -12.25 -8.22 -0.46
N MET A 90 -12.28 -8.79 -1.67
CA MET A 90 -12.99 -8.21 -2.82
C MET A 90 -14.52 -8.29 -2.69
N ASN A 91 -15.06 -9.00 -1.70
CA ASN A 91 -16.49 -9.15 -1.53
C ASN A 91 -17.12 -7.88 -0.91
N GLN A 92 -17.58 -6.97 -1.76
CA GLN A 92 -18.28 -5.76 -1.34
C GLN A 92 -19.73 -5.98 -0.89
N LEU A 93 -20.28 -7.19 -1.06
CA LEU A 93 -21.65 -7.55 -0.66
C LEU A 93 -21.69 -8.29 0.69
N GLY A 94 -20.53 -8.59 1.27
CA GLY A 94 -20.43 -9.18 2.59
C GLY A 94 -20.98 -8.23 3.66
N ARG A 95 -21.51 -8.80 4.76
CA ARG A 95 -21.85 -8.00 5.96
C ARG A 95 -20.60 -7.25 6.42
N ASP A 96 -20.79 -6.11 7.08
CA ASP A 96 -19.75 -5.33 7.75
C ASP A 96 -18.99 -6.22 8.75
N ALA A 97 -18.00 -6.95 8.24
CA ALA A 97 -17.04 -7.66 9.06
C ALA A 97 -16.10 -6.58 9.59
N PHE A 98 -16.03 -6.46 10.91
CA PHE A 98 -15.03 -5.65 11.55
C PHE A 98 -13.86 -6.56 11.92
N ASP A 99 -12.66 -6.13 11.57
CA ASP A 99 -11.44 -6.78 12.02
C ASP A 99 -10.75 -5.89 13.05
N ILE A 100 -10.10 -6.54 14.01
CA ILE A 100 -9.23 -5.87 14.97
C ILE A 100 -7.81 -5.99 14.42
N GLU A 101 -7.18 -4.83 14.19
CA GLU A 101 -5.78 -4.73 13.78
C GLU A 101 -4.97 -4.06 14.88
N PRO A 102 -3.89 -4.70 15.36
CA PRO A 102 -3.08 -4.14 16.42
C PRO A 102 -2.14 -3.04 15.89
N ILE A 103 -2.06 -1.94 16.63
CA ILE A 103 -0.97 -0.97 16.56
C ILE A 103 -0.14 -1.12 17.83
N ILE A 104 1.17 -1.29 17.68
CA ILE A 104 2.08 -1.43 18.82
C ILE A 104 2.78 -0.09 19.06
N VAL A 105 2.66 0.43 20.27
CA VAL A 105 3.25 1.70 20.71
C VAL A 105 4.34 1.42 21.72
N HIS A 106 5.57 1.70 21.33
CA HIS A 106 6.76 1.59 22.18
C HIS A 106 7.21 2.98 22.62
N LYS A 107 6.83 3.43 23.82
CA LYS A 107 7.42 4.64 24.42
C LYS A 107 8.83 4.32 24.92
N LEU A 108 9.75 5.27 24.81
CA LEU A 108 11.10 5.07 25.36
C LEU A 108 11.05 4.71 26.85
N TRP A 109 11.85 3.72 27.25
CA TRP A 109 12.02 3.28 28.64
C TRP A 109 10.76 2.73 29.32
N ASN A 110 9.72 2.40 28.55
CA ASN A 110 8.48 1.82 29.06
C ASN A 110 8.21 0.46 28.41
N GLU A 111 7.28 -0.29 28.99
CA GLU A 111 6.69 -1.44 28.31
C GLU A 111 5.89 -0.96 27.08
N TYR A 112 5.73 -1.84 26.09
CA TYR A 112 4.93 -1.52 24.91
C TYR A 112 3.43 -1.65 25.22
N GLU A 113 2.64 -0.85 24.53
CA GLU A 113 1.17 -0.89 24.58
C GLU A 113 0.65 -1.42 23.24
N THR A 114 -0.34 -2.31 23.27
CA THR A 114 -1.09 -2.73 22.08
C THR A 114 -2.40 -1.96 22.03
N LEU A 115 -2.62 -1.22 20.95
CA LEU A 115 -3.88 -0.53 20.66
C LEU A 115 -4.63 -1.31 19.59
N ASP A 116 -5.80 -1.82 19.96
CA ASP A 116 -6.69 -2.54 19.05
C ASP A 116 -7.50 -1.53 18.21
N VAL A 117 -7.25 -1.52 16.90
CA VAL A 117 -7.94 -0.65 15.96
C VAL A 117 -9.01 -1.42 15.22
N ILE A 118 -10.24 -0.93 15.29
CA ILE A 118 -11.36 -1.48 14.53
C ILE A 118 -11.25 -1.01 13.08
N SER A 119 -11.17 -1.97 12.17
CA SER A 119 -11.14 -1.75 10.73
C SER A 119 -12.43 -2.27 10.09
N GLU A 120 -12.95 -1.51 9.13
CA GLU A 120 -13.99 -2.00 8.22
C GLU A 120 -13.30 -2.89 7.18
N LYS A 121 -13.76 -4.13 6.97
CA LYS A 121 -13.15 -5.03 5.98
C LYS A 121 -13.69 -4.96 4.55
N PRO A 122 -14.96 -4.60 4.25
CA PRO A 122 -15.44 -4.68 2.88
C PRO A 122 -14.64 -3.81 1.90
N GLY A 123 -14.26 -4.38 0.75
CA GLY A 123 -13.33 -3.76 -0.19
C GLY A 123 -11.87 -3.92 0.26
N HIS A 124 -10.92 -3.28 -0.43
CA HIS A 124 -9.49 -3.39 -0.14
C HIS A 124 -9.14 -2.82 1.25
N GLY A 125 -9.33 -3.61 2.32
CA GLY A 125 -9.13 -3.22 3.72
C GLY A 125 -10.01 -2.06 4.20
N GLY A 126 -11.21 -1.89 3.62
CA GLY A 126 -12.14 -0.79 3.95
C GLY A 126 -11.78 0.58 3.38
N GLY A 127 -10.65 0.69 2.65
CA GLY A 127 -10.23 1.95 2.02
C GLY A 127 -11.15 2.40 0.89
N ASP A 128 -11.68 1.44 0.12
CA ASP A 128 -12.49 1.71 -1.09
C ASP A 128 -13.72 2.56 -0.79
N LYS A 129 -14.50 2.18 0.22
CA LYS A 129 -15.70 2.93 0.61
C LYS A 129 -15.36 4.34 1.05
N ARG A 130 -14.34 4.49 1.91
CA ARG A 130 -13.92 5.79 2.44
C ARG A 130 -13.40 6.72 1.34
N LEU A 131 -12.65 6.17 0.38
CA LEU A 131 -12.19 6.90 -0.79
C LEU A 131 -13.36 7.37 -1.66
N GLN A 132 -14.28 6.47 -1.99
CA GLN A 132 -15.45 6.79 -2.81
C GLN A 132 -16.36 7.82 -2.12
N ASP A 133 -16.66 7.63 -0.83
CA ASP A 133 -17.44 8.57 -0.06
C ASP A 133 -16.79 9.96 -0.08
N LYS A 134 -15.47 10.04 0.10
CA LYS A 134 -14.76 11.33 0.08
C LYS A 134 -14.82 12.02 -1.29
N ILE A 135 -14.81 11.25 -2.37
CA ILE A 135 -14.87 11.78 -3.75
C ILE A 135 -16.30 12.19 -4.16
N PHE A 136 -17.32 11.45 -3.73
CA PHE A 136 -18.68 11.57 -4.28
C PHE A 136 -19.74 12.05 -3.30
N ILE A 137 -19.52 11.93 -1.99
CA ILE A 137 -20.56 12.16 -0.96
C ILE A 137 -20.12 13.25 0.02
N THR A 138 -18.89 13.20 0.51
CA THR A 138 -18.41 14.00 1.65
C THR A 138 -17.30 14.98 1.26
N LEU A 139 -17.35 15.53 0.03
CA LEU A 139 -16.35 16.49 -0.45
C LEU A 139 -16.21 17.67 0.52
N ASP A 140 -17.34 18.23 0.94
CA ASP A 140 -17.41 19.42 1.81
C ASP A 140 -17.31 19.11 3.31
N VAL A 141 -17.26 17.82 3.69
CA VAL A 141 -17.08 17.42 5.09
C VAL A 141 -15.60 17.50 5.45
N GLU A 142 -15.29 18.25 6.51
CA GLU A 142 -13.94 18.35 7.04
C GLU A 142 -13.42 16.98 7.48
N ASP A 143 -12.20 16.65 7.06
CA ASP A 143 -11.53 15.42 7.46
C ASP A 143 -10.62 15.71 8.65
N GLU A 144 -11.13 15.49 9.86
CA GLU A 144 -10.46 15.77 11.14
C GLU A 144 -9.03 15.19 11.21
N PHE A 145 -8.81 14.04 10.57
CA PHE A 145 -7.52 13.33 10.58
C PHE A 145 -6.66 13.59 9.35
N GLY A 146 -7.10 14.43 8.41
CA GLY A 146 -6.34 14.78 7.20
C GLY A 146 -5.90 13.57 6.36
N ARG A 147 -6.77 12.55 6.26
CA ARG A 147 -6.51 11.29 5.53
C ARG A 147 -6.56 11.48 4.01
N ALA A 148 -7.41 12.39 3.54
CA ALA A 148 -7.57 12.64 2.11
C ALA A 148 -6.30 13.25 1.48
N ALA A 149 -5.74 12.56 0.47
CA ALA A 149 -4.60 13.05 -0.30
C ALA A 149 -5.03 14.13 -1.32
N GLY A 150 -4.30 15.24 -1.37
CA GLY A 150 -4.50 16.31 -2.34
C GLY A 150 -3.64 16.17 -3.61
N VAL A 151 -3.74 17.17 -4.49
CA VAL A 151 -2.95 17.22 -5.75
C VAL A 151 -1.45 17.17 -5.48
N ARG A 152 -0.97 17.88 -4.43
CA ARG A 152 0.45 17.89 -4.07
C ARG A 152 0.93 16.51 -3.63
N ASP A 153 0.14 15.80 -2.82
CA ASP A 153 0.52 14.48 -2.30
C ASP A 153 0.61 13.46 -3.43
N GLY A 154 -0.35 13.50 -4.35
CA GLY A 154 -0.33 12.69 -5.58
C GLY A 154 0.90 13.00 -6.45
N ALA A 155 1.19 14.28 -6.69
CA ALA A 155 2.36 14.68 -7.47
C ALA A 155 3.68 14.21 -6.81
N MET A 156 3.78 14.33 -5.48
CA MET A 156 4.95 13.88 -4.72
C MET A 156 5.13 12.35 -4.77
N SER A 157 4.05 11.59 -4.65
CA SER A 157 4.06 10.13 -4.79
C SER A 157 4.60 9.70 -6.16
N ILE A 158 4.12 10.33 -7.24
CA ILE A 158 4.60 10.09 -8.61
C ILE A 158 6.09 10.45 -8.74
N LEU A 159 6.50 11.61 -8.21
CA LEU A 159 7.89 12.07 -8.29
C LEU A 159 8.85 11.14 -7.55
N ILE A 160 8.45 10.55 -6.42
CA ILE A 160 9.21 9.51 -5.72
C ILE A 160 9.44 8.30 -6.64
N GLY A 161 8.39 7.80 -7.29
CA GLY A 161 8.51 6.66 -8.22
C GLY A 161 9.42 6.96 -9.42
N ILE A 162 9.27 8.15 -10.03
CA ILE A 162 10.13 8.61 -11.13
C ILE A 162 11.59 8.73 -10.67
N ALA A 163 11.83 9.31 -9.49
CA ALA A 163 13.16 9.46 -8.93
C ALA A 163 13.80 8.10 -8.62
N ALA A 164 13.08 7.17 -8.00
CA ALA A 164 13.55 5.82 -7.74
C ALA A 164 13.96 5.11 -9.03
N ARG A 165 13.11 5.14 -10.08
CA ARG A 165 13.43 4.54 -11.38
C ARG A 165 14.66 5.16 -12.02
N ARG A 166 14.80 6.49 -11.98
CA ARG A 166 15.98 7.19 -12.52
C ARG A 166 17.25 6.85 -11.72
N SER A 167 17.14 6.75 -10.40
CA SER A 167 18.23 6.33 -9.49
C SER A 167 18.74 4.95 -9.86
N ILE A 168 17.85 3.98 -10.07
CA ILE A 168 18.19 2.62 -10.50
C ILE A 168 18.96 2.64 -11.83
N LYS A 169 18.43 3.34 -12.84
CA LYS A 169 19.05 3.39 -14.18
C LYS A 169 20.46 3.99 -14.19
N LYS A 170 20.72 4.94 -13.30
CA LYS A 170 21.99 5.68 -13.26
C LYS A 170 22.98 5.16 -12.21
N VAL A 171 22.53 4.31 -11.29
CA VAL A 171 23.31 3.84 -10.15
C VAL A 171 23.86 5.01 -9.31
N GLU A 172 23.06 6.08 -9.15
CA GLU A 172 23.44 7.27 -8.39
C GLU A 172 22.29 7.77 -7.52
N ARG A 173 22.64 8.37 -6.38
CA ARG A 173 21.66 9.10 -5.57
C ARG A 173 21.19 10.33 -6.36
N LEU A 174 19.88 10.48 -6.50
CA LEU A 174 19.31 11.74 -6.98
C LEU A 174 19.14 12.71 -5.81
N SER A 175 19.90 13.81 -5.83
CA SER A 175 19.72 14.94 -4.94
C SER A 175 18.90 16.02 -5.63
N LYS A 176 17.58 15.94 -5.52
CA LYS A 176 16.71 17.11 -5.68
C LYS A 176 15.88 17.24 -4.43
N GLN A 177 16.07 18.33 -3.68
CA GLN A 177 15.15 18.68 -2.60
C GLN A 177 13.78 18.87 -3.25
N LEU A 178 12.84 17.99 -2.93
CA LEU A 178 11.44 18.18 -3.25
C LEU A 178 10.93 19.20 -2.23
N THR A 179 10.98 20.48 -2.59
CA THR A 179 10.33 21.58 -1.85
C THR A 179 8.84 21.58 -2.14
#